data_AF-A0A963GH88-F1
#
_entry.id   AF-A0A963GH88-F1
#
_cell.length_a   1.000
_cell.length_b   1.000
_cell.length_c   1.000
_cell.angle_alpha   90.00
_cell.angle_beta   90.00
_cell.angle_gamma   90.00
#
_symmetry.space_group_name_H-M   'P 1'
#
loop_
_entity.id
_entity.type
_entity.pdbx_description
1 polymer ?
#
loop_
_entity_poly.entity_id
_entity_poly.type
_entity_poly.pdbx_seq_one_letter_code
_entity_poly.pdbx_strand_id
1 'polypeptide(L)'
;DLAVINLYPFENVRFSGGDYPSTVENIDIGGPAMVRSAAKNWKDVGVVTDAGQYEAVIAELKAAGKLSDKLRFALSVAAFNRIAQYDGAISDYLSSVTFEEEKLAESYVPSRTLFPGQSNGQFIKVQDLRYGENSHQQAALYRDLYPAPGSLVTGVQLQGKELSYNNIADADAAWECVKSFEAPACVIVKHANPCGVAVGKDAHEAYAKAFQTDPTSA
;
A
#
# COMPACT_ATOMS: atom_id res chain seq x y z
N ASP A 1 -21.91 18.80 12.98
CA ASP A 1 -22.44 18.21 11.73
C ASP A 1 -21.64 17.00 11.27
N LEU A 2 -22.14 16.28 10.27
CA LEU A 2 -21.50 15.09 9.69
C LEU A 2 -21.58 15.17 8.16
N ALA A 3 -20.46 14.97 7.49
CA ALA A 3 -20.37 14.81 6.04
C ALA A 3 -19.90 13.37 5.74
N VAL A 4 -20.67 12.63 4.94
CA VAL A 4 -20.35 11.25 4.54
C VAL A 4 -20.22 11.23 3.03
N ILE A 5 -18.97 11.15 2.53
CA ILE A 5 -18.64 11.37 1.12
C ILE A 5 -17.57 10.37 0.69
N ASN A 6 -17.88 9.54 -0.30
CA ASN A 6 -16.92 8.68 -0.97
C ASN A 6 -16.63 9.23 -2.37
N LEU A 7 -15.41 9.01 -2.85
CA LEU A 7 -14.97 9.45 -4.18
C LEU A 7 -15.35 8.41 -5.24
N TYR A 8 -15.42 8.85 -6.50
CA TYR A 8 -15.57 7.93 -7.63
C TYR A 8 -14.41 6.91 -7.67
N PRO A 9 -14.66 5.70 -8.19
CA PRO A 9 -13.71 4.59 -8.11
C PRO A 9 -12.62 4.66 -9.19
N PHE A 10 -11.97 5.82 -9.35
CA PHE A 10 -10.91 6.05 -10.35
C PHE A 10 -9.84 4.96 -10.30
N GLU A 11 -9.34 4.63 -9.11
CA GLU A 11 -8.29 3.63 -8.94
C GLU A 11 -8.75 2.25 -9.42
N ASN A 12 -9.99 1.85 -9.12
CA ASN A 12 -10.52 0.56 -9.53
C ASN A 12 -10.62 0.46 -11.06
N VAL A 13 -11.15 1.48 -11.73
CA VAL A 13 -11.28 1.52 -13.19
C VAL A 13 -9.90 1.47 -13.87
N ARG A 14 -8.94 2.24 -13.34
CA ARG A 14 -7.55 2.22 -13.81
C ARG A 14 -6.93 0.83 -13.67
N PHE A 15 -7.01 0.22 -12.49
CA PHE A 15 -6.36 -1.08 -12.21
C PHE A 15 -7.05 -2.26 -12.91
N SER A 16 -8.33 -2.13 -13.26
CA SER A 16 -9.02 -3.12 -14.10
C SER A 16 -8.71 -2.99 -15.60
N GLY A 17 -7.85 -2.05 -16.00
CA GLY A 17 -7.50 -1.84 -17.41
C GLY A 17 -8.56 -1.08 -18.21
N GLY A 18 -9.32 -0.19 -17.57
CA GLY A 18 -10.26 0.70 -18.25
C GLY A 18 -9.58 1.55 -19.33
N ASP A 19 -10.34 1.87 -20.39
CA ASP A 19 -9.86 2.77 -21.43
C ASP A 19 -9.70 4.22 -20.91
N TYR A 20 -9.09 5.08 -21.73
CA TYR A 20 -8.83 6.46 -21.34
C TYR A 20 -10.12 7.25 -21.05
N PRO A 21 -11.15 7.25 -21.91
CA PRO A 21 -12.40 7.95 -21.62
C PRO A 21 -13.03 7.49 -20.29
N SER A 22 -13.19 6.18 -20.09
CA SER A 22 -13.79 5.63 -18.86
C SER A 22 -12.98 5.99 -17.62
N THR A 23 -11.65 5.99 -17.74
CA THR A 23 -10.77 6.34 -16.61
C THR A 23 -10.89 7.82 -16.26
N VAL A 24 -10.91 8.72 -17.25
CA VAL A 24 -11.03 10.17 -17.04
C VAL A 24 -12.42 10.56 -16.52
N GLU A 25 -13.49 9.92 -17.01
CA GLU A 25 -14.85 10.14 -16.50
C GLU A 25 -15.01 9.79 -15.01
N ASN A 26 -14.16 8.90 -14.48
CA ASN A 26 -14.15 8.55 -13.07
C ASN A 26 -13.33 9.51 -12.19
N ILE A 27 -12.82 10.62 -12.73
CA ILE A 27 -12.21 11.69 -11.93
C ILE A 27 -13.31 12.54 -11.28
N ASP A 28 -13.62 12.24 -10.02
CA ASP A 28 -14.48 13.07 -9.18
C ASP A 28 -13.88 14.48 -8.94
N ILE A 29 -14.70 15.51 -9.19
CA ILE A 29 -14.35 16.92 -8.97
C ILE A 29 -14.98 17.45 -7.68
N GLY A 30 -16.25 17.10 -7.42
CA GLY A 30 -17.03 17.64 -6.31
C GLY A 30 -16.70 16.98 -4.97
N GLY A 31 -16.52 15.67 -4.98
CA GLY A 31 -16.16 14.87 -3.82
C GLY A 31 -14.91 15.39 -3.11
N PRO A 32 -13.77 15.53 -3.81
CA PRO A 32 -12.54 16.04 -3.20
C PRO A 32 -12.69 17.44 -2.60
N ALA A 33 -13.42 18.34 -3.26
CA ALA A 33 -13.66 19.69 -2.75
C ALA A 33 -14.45 19.67 -1.42
N MET A 34 -15.53 18.89 -1.35
CA MET A 34 -16.36 18.77 -0.15
C MET A 34 -15.62 18.07 1.00
N VAL A 35 -14.89 16.98 0.71
CA VAL A 35 -14.07 16.25 1.69
C VAL A 35 -13.01 17.17 2.30
N ARG A 36 -12.26 17.92 1.48
CA ARG A 36 -11.23 18.85 1.97
C ARG A 36 -11.84 19.97 2.82
N SER A 37 -13.00 20.50 2.44
CA SER A 37 -13.72 21.51 3.20
C SER A 37 -14.11 21.01 4.59
N ALA A 38 -14.76 19.84 4.65
CA ALA A 38 -15.18 19.23 5.91
C ALA A 38 -13.98 18.83 6.79
N ALA A 39 -12.94 18.23 6.20
CA ALA A 39 -11.73 17.83 6.91
C ALA A 39 -10.98 19.04 7.51
N LYS A 40 -10.88 20.15 6.77
CA LYS A 40 -10.31 21.40 7.31
C LYS A 40 -11.11 21.89 8.52
N ASN A 41 -12.44 21.81 8.46
CA ASN A 41 -13.34 22.30 9.52
C ASN A 41 -13.69 21.23 10.57
N TRP A 42 -12.75 20.34 10.90
CA TRP A 42 -12.98 19.18 11.75
C TRP A 42 -13.47 19.49 13.17
N LYS A 43 -13.28 20.73 13.65
CA LYS A 43 -13.79 21.13 14.99
C LYS A 43 -15.31 21.04 15.06
N ASP A 44 -16.00 21.33 13.96
CA ASP A 44 -17.47 21.42 13.90
C ASP A 44 -18.09 20.29 13.05
N VAL A 45 -17.32 19.70 12.13
CA VAL A 45 -17.80 18.72 11.16
C VAL A 45 -17.00 17.42 11.26
N GLY A 46 -17.68 16.29 11.49
CA GLY A 46 -17.08 14.98 11.24
C GLY A 46 -17.12 14.65 9.75
N VAL A 47 -16.02 14.16 9.17
CA VAL A 47 -15.95 13.76 7.76
C VAL A 47 -15.67 12.28 7.64
N VAL A 48 -16.53 11.55 6.95
CA VAL A 48 -16.41 10.10 6.77
C VAL A 48 -16.20 9.81 5.29
N THR A 49 -15.12 9.13 4.96
CA THR A 49 -14.68 8.85 3.59
C THR A 49 -14.55 7.35 3.28
N ASP A 50 -14.73 6.49 4.29
CA ASP A 50 -14.63 5.06 4.17
C ASP A 50 -15.69 4.35 5.03
N ALA A 51 -16.25 3.25 4.53
CA ALA A 51 -17.31 2.52 5.23
C ALA A 51 -16.83 1.86 6.52
N GLY A 52 -15.54 1.52 6.64
CA GLY A 52 -14.94 0.99 7.86
C GLY A 52 -14.95 1.98 9.03
N GLN A 53 -15.20 3.26 8.78
CA GLN A 53 -15.29 4.28 9.81
C GLN A 53 -16.68 4.33 10.48
N TYR A 54 -17.69 3.67 9.90
CA TYR A 54 -19.08 3.78 10.36
C TYR A 54 -19.28 3.24 11.77
N GLU A 55 -18.63 2.14 12.13
CA GLU A 55 -18.82 1.51 13.44
C GLU A 55 -18.46 2.47 14.58
N ALA A 56 -17.28 3.09 14.52
CA ALA A 56 -16.82 4.04 15.52
C ALA A 56 -17.71 5.29 15.60
N VAL A 57 -18.13 5.82 14.44
CA VAL A 57 -19.02 6.99 14.36
C VAL A 57 -20.39 6.68 14.97
N ILE A 58 -21.00 5.56 14.59
CA ILE A 58 -22.31 5.14 15.10
C ILE A 58 -22.24 4.89 16.61
N ALA A 59 -21.15 4.29 17.11
CA ALA A 59 -20.96 4.05 18.53
C ALA A 59 -20.97 5.36 19.34
N GLU A 60 -20.20 6.37 18.95
CA GLU A 60 -20.17 7.66 19.66
C GLU A 60 -21.51 8.42 19.55
N LEU A 61 -22.15 8.41 18.37
CA LEU A 61 -23.46 9.03 18.18
C LEU A 61 -24.55 8.40 19.06
N LYS A 62 -24.57 7.06 19.18
CA LYS A 62 -25.52 6.36 20.07
C LYS A 62 -25.25 6.63 21.55
N ALA A 63 -23.98 6.71 21.95
CA ALA A 63 -23.60 6.87 23.34
C ALA A 63 -23.79 8.32 23.85
N ALA A 64 -23.50 9.33 23.03
CA ALA A 64 -23.40 10.72 23.47
C ALA A 64 -24.16 11.73 22.59
N GLY A 65 -24.79 11.29 21.49
CA GLY A 65 -25.46 12.16 20.54
C GLY A 65 -24.53 13.07 19.72
N LYS A 66 -23.21 12.92 19.87
CA LYS A 66 -22.18 13.73 19.19
C LYS A 66 -20.87 12.96 19.08
N LEU A 67 -20.03 13.38 18.13
CA LEU A 67 -18.65 12.90 18.04
C LEU A 67 -17.75 13.61 19.04
N SER A 68 -16.69 12.94 19.48
CA SER A 68 -15.59 13.50 20.23
C SER A 68 -14.65 14.29 19.32
N ASP A 69 -13.91 15.26 19.88
CA ASP A 69 -12.86 15.97 19.14
C ASP A 69 -11.78 15.01 18.63
N LYS A 70 -11.48 13.99 19.43
CA LYS A 70 -10.52 12.94 19.07
C LYS A 70 -10.96 12.20 17.81
N LEU A 71 -12.21 11.74 17.75
CA LEU A 71 -12.72 11.04 16.58
C LEU A 71 -12.81 11.98 15.36
N ARG A 72 -13.32 13.21 15.52
CA ARG A 72 -13.37 14.18 14.40
C ARG A 72 -11.99 14.49 13.82
N PHE A 73 -10.97 14.67 14.67
CA PHE A 73 -9.61 14.89 14.21
C PHE A 73 -9.04 13.66 13.49
N ALA A 74 -9.26 12.46 14.02
CA ALA A 74 -8.83 11.22 13.35
C ALA A 74 -9.49 11.04 11.97
N LEU A 75 -10.78 11.33 11.87
CA LEU A 75 -11.54 11.36 10.63
C LEU A 75 -10.99 12.39 9.62
N SER A 76 -10.63 13.58 10.08
CA SER A 76 -10.00 14.61 9.25
C SER A 76 -8.65 14.17 8.69
N VAL A 77 -7.79 13.56 9.52
CA VAL A 77 -6.51 13.00 9.07
C VAL A 77 -6.73 11.91 8.02
N ALA A 78 -7.67 11.00 8.27
CA ALA A 78 -8.01 9.95 7.31
C ALA A 78 -8.54 10.51 5.99
N ALA A 79 -9.36 11.57 6.04
CA ALA A 79 -9.89 12.23 4.85
C ALA A 79 -8.79 12.89 4.01
N PHE A 80 -7.83 13.61 4.63
CA PHE A 80 -6.70 14.18 3.89
C PHE A 80 -5.78 13.09 3.30
N ASN A 81 -5.58 11.98 4.01
CA ASN A 81 -4.85 10.83 3.45
C ASN A 81 -5.57 10.27 2.22
N ARG A 82 -6.89 10.06 2.29
CA ARG A 82 -7.68 9.55 1.15
C ARG A 82 -7.57 10.45 -0.07
N ILE A 83 -7.58 11.78 0.13
CA ILE A 83 -7.40 12.77 -0.94
C ILE A 83 -6.00 12.70 -1.54
N ALA A 84 -4.96 12.65 -0.71
CA ALA A 84 -3.59 12.53 -1.21
C ALA A 84 -3.37 11.25 -2.04
N GLN A 85 -3.98 10.14 -1.62
CA GLN A 85 -3.94 8.87 -2.35
C GLN A 85 -4.67 8.96 -3.70
N TYR A 86 -5.86 9.59 -3.70
CA TYR A 86 -6.67 9.79 -4.89
C TYR A 86 -5.97 10.65 -5.95
N ASP A 87 -5.50 11.84 -5.53
CA ASP A 87 -4.82 12.79 -6.40
C ASP A 87 -3.48 12.23 -6.90
N GLY A 88 -2.76 11.48 -6.06
CA GLY A 88 -1.54 10.77 -6.46
C GLY A 88 -1.81 9.74 -7.56
N ALA A 89 -2.89 8.96 -7.45
CA ALA A 89 -3.26 7.99 -8.47
C ALA A 89 -3.64 8.65 -9.80
N ILE A 90 -4.36 9.79 -9.76
CA ILE A 90 -4.69 10.58 -10.95
C ILE A 90 -3.42 11.17 -11.58
N SER A 91 -2.52 11.75 -10.77
CA SER A 91 -1.26 12.32 -11.22
C SER A 91 -0.39 11.28 -11.93
N ASP A 92 -0.23 10.09 -11.33
CA ASP A 92 0.51 8.98 -11.93
C ASP A 92 -0.08 8.54 -13.27
N TYR A 93 -1.41 8.49 -13.36
CA TYR A 93 -2.10 8.10 -14.59
C TYR A 93 -1.92 9.15 -15.69
N LEU A 94 -2.28 10.41 -15.42
CA LEU A 94 -2.21 11.49 -16.41
C LEU A 94 -0.76 11.78 -16.83
N SER A 95 0.21 11.64 -15.93
CA SER A 95 1.63 11.81 -16.25
C SER A 95 2.20 10.68 -17.12
N SER A 96 1.46 9.57 -17.30
CA SER A 96 1.81 8.54 -18.30
C SER A 96 1.21 8.81 -19.67
N VAL A 97 0.28 9.75 -19.81
CA VAL A 97 -0.43 10.01 -21.05
C VAL A 97 0.44 10.85 -21.99
N THR A 98 0.63 10.39 -23.23
CA THR A 98 1.21 11.19 -24.31
C THR A 98 0.07 11.79 -25.13
N PHE A 99 -0.15 13.08 -24.96
CA PHE A 99 -1.21 13.82 -25.64
C PHE A 99 -0.72 14.34 -26.99
N GLU A 100 -1.47 14.05 -28.05
CA GLU A 100 -1.19 14.42 -29.44
C GLU A 100 -2.33 15.32 -29.92
N GLU A 101 -2.13 16.64 -29.82
CA GLU A 101 -3.16 17.64 -30.11
C GLU A 101 -3.72 17.51 -31.53
N GLU A 102 -2.86 17.16 -32.49
CA GLU A 102 -3.23 17.01 -33.90
C GLU A 102 -4.19 15.83 -34.15
N LYS A 103 -4.33 14.94 -33.17
CA LYS A 103 -5.23 13.77 -33.23
C LYS A 103 -6.53 13.98 -32.47
N LEU A 104 -6.78 15.18 -31.95
CA LEU A 104 -7.97 15.48 -31.15
C LEU A 104 -9.25 15.29 -31.98
N ALA A 105 -9.94 14.19 -31.73
CA ALA A 105 -11.24 13.82 -32.29
C ALA A 105 -12.05 13.09 -31.20
N GLU A 106 -13.36 12.94 -31.39
CA GLU A 106 -14.23 12.27 -30.41
C GLU A 106 -13.76 10.83 -30.07
N SER A 107 -13.10 10.16 -31.00
CA SER A 107 -12.56 8.80 -30.81
C SER A 107 -11.09 8.76 -30.38
N TYR A 108 -10.48 9.90 -30.02
CA TYR A 108 -9.07 9.95 -29.68
C TYR A 108 -8.80 9.26 -28.34
N VAL A 109 -7.95 8.23 -28.38
CA VAL A 109 -7.41 7.56 -27.19
C VAL A 109 -5.90 7.78 -27.19
N PRO A 110 -5.35 8.52 -26.23
CA PRO A 110 -3.92 8.79 -26.19
C PRO A 110 -3.14 7.54 -25.82
N SER A 111 -1.90 7.47 -26.29
CA SER A 111 -0.97 6.43 -25.87
C SER A 111 -0.44 6.70 -24.45
N ARG A 112 0.04 5.65 -23.79
CA ARG A 112 0.64 5.76 -22.45
C ARG A 112 2.08 5.25 -22.43
N THR A 113 2.95 5.98 -21.75
CA THR A 113 4.32 5.55 -21.47
C THR A 113 4.36 4.54 -20.34
N LEU A 114 5.37 3.68 -20.34
CA LEU A 114 5.59 2.72 -19.27
C LEU A 114 5.93 3.41 -17.93
N PHE A 115 6.69 4.50 -18.00
CA PHE A 115 7.09 5.29 -16.84
C PHE A 115 6.44 6.68 -16.91
N PRO A 116 5.61 7.06 -15.92
CA PRO A 116 4.98 8.37 -15.88
C PRO A 116 5.98 9.49 -15.54
N GLY A 117 5.67 10.71 -15.97
CA GLY A 117 6.45 11.91 -15.61
C GLY A 117 6.46 12.24 -14.11
N GLN A 118 5.46 11.77 -13.35
CA GLN A 118 5.43 11.78 -11.89
C GLN A 118 5.08 10.40 -11.35
N SER A 119 5.67 10.05 -10.20
CA SER A 119 5.39 8.82 -9.46
C SER A 119 5.15 9.14 -7.98
N ASN A 120 3.93 8.85 -7.51
CA ASN A 120 3.46 9.19 -6.18
C ASN A 120 3.29 7.92 -5.32
N GLY A 121 4.37 7.50 -4.66
CA GLY A 121 4.34 6.37 -3.73
C GLY A 121 3.44 6.63 -2.52
N GLN A 122 2.47 5.74 -2.27
CA GLN A 122 1.53 5.84 -1.16
C GLN A 122 1.66 4.61 -0.26
N PHE A 123 2.01 4.83 1.00
CA PHE A 123 2.28 3.74 1.93
C PHE A 123 1.49 3.86 3.23
N ILE A 124 1.05 2.71 3.74
CA ILE A 124 0.41 2.57 5.05
C ILE A 124 1.43 2.00 6.03
N LYS A 125 1.58 2.65 7.18
CA LYS A 125 2.42 2.15 8.26
C LYS A 125 1.86 0.82 8.79
N VAL A 126 2.70 -0.20 8.85
CA VAL A 126 2.38 -1.52 9.42
C VAL A 126 2.76 -1.56 10.89
N GLN A 127 4.01 -1.17 11.20
CA GLN A 127 4.53 -1.15 12.56
C GLN A 127 5.74 -0.23 12.69
N ASP A 128 6.02 0.23 13.91
CA ASP A 128 7.36 0.66 14.27
C ASP A 128 8.29 -0.55 14.36
N LEU A 129 9.60 -0.35 14.16
CA LEU A 129 10.61 -1.38 14.33
C LEU A 129 11.50 -1.04 15.51
N ARG A 130 12.03 -2.08 16.15
CA ARG A 130 12.90 -1.95 17.34
C ARG A 130 14.07 -0.98 17.11
N TYR A 131 14.63 -1.00 15.90
CA TYR A 131 15.69 -0.13 15.39
C TYR A 131 15.81 -0.35 13.87
N GLY A 132 16.58 0.52 13.20
CA GLY A 132 16.93 0.39 11.78
C GLY A 132 17.97 -0.70 11.54
N GLU A 133 18.84 -0.50 10.56
CA GLU A 133 19.92 -1.46 10.28
C GLU A 133 20.87 -1.62 11.48
N ASN A 134 21.09 -0.51 12.21
CA ASN A 134 21.89 -0.42 13.42
C ASN A 134 21.07 0.09 14.61
N SER A 135 21.47 -0.26 15.84
CA SER A 135 20.70 0.00 17.08
C SER A 135 20.44 1.48 17.40
N HIS A 136 21.24 2.40 16.86
CA HIS A 136 21.07 3.84 17.06
C HIS A 136 20.11 4.49 16.06
N GLN A 137 19.62 3.73 15.07
CA GLN A 137 18.71 4.21 14.03
C GLN A 137 17.27 3.85 14.39
N GLN A 138 16.33 4.74 14.11
CA GLN A 138 14.89 4.46 14.19
C GLN A 138 14.41 3.90 12.85
N ALA A 139 13.39 3.05 12.85
CA ALA A 139 12.78 2.54 11.63
C ALA A 139 11.31 2.17 11.84
N ALA A 140 10.59 2.05 10.72
CA ALA A 140 9.21 1.59 10.66
C ALA A 140 9.00 0.80 9.36
N LEU A 141 8.12 -0.19 9.41
CA LEU A 141 7.68 -0.94 8.25
C LEU A 141 6.43 -0.26 7.67
N TYR A 142 6.47 0.00 6.37
CA TYR A 142 5.34 0.47 5.60
C TYR A 142 5.03 -0.54 4.48
N ARG A 143 3.78 -0.54 4.02
CA ARG A 143 3.31 -1.34 2.88
C ARG A 143 2.60 -0.46 1.87
N ASP A 144 2.58 -0.88 0.61
CA ASP A 144 1.72 -0.27 -0.41
C ASP A 144 0.24 -0.34 -0.01
N LEU A 145 -0.56 0.57 -0.57
CA LEU A 145 -2.03 0.50 -0.47
C LEU A 145 -2.57 -0.83 -1.00
N TYR A 146 -2.02 -1.27 -2.14
CA TYR A 146 -2.37 -2.50 -2.85
C TYR A 146 -1.11 -3.37 -3.00
N PRO A 147 -0.68 -4.06 -1.93
CA PRO A 147 0.56 -4.83 -1.96
C PRO A 147 0.46 -5.96 -2.98
N ALA A 148 1.57 -6.25 -3.67
CA ALA A 148 1.63 -7.35 -4.63
C ALA A 148 1.26 -8.68 -3.95
N PRO A 149 0.46 -9.56 -4.59
CA PRO A 149 0.11 -10.86 -4.04
C PRO A 149 1.35 -11.66 -3.65
N GLY A 150 1.36 -12.17 -2.41
CA GLY A 150 2.49 -12.95 -1.90
C GLY A 150 3.75 -12.13 -1.65
N SER A 151 3.66 -10.80 -1.46
CA SER A 151 4.76 -10.00 -0.93
C SER A 151 4.89 -10.17 0.59
N LEU A 152 6.11 -10.00 1.12
CA LEU A 152 6.40 -10.19 2.55
C LEU A 152 5.52 -9.32 3.46
N VAL A 153 5.16 -8.11 3.01
CA VAL A 153 4.32 -7.17 3.76
C VAL A 153 2.88 -7.65 3.99
N THR A 154 2.46 -8.74 3.35
CA THR A 154 1.17 -9.40 3.59
C THR A 154 1.29 -10.60 4.56
N GLY A 155 2.50 -10.92 5.00
CA GLY A 155 2.78 -12.01 5.93
C GLY A 155 2.21 -11.77 7.33
N VAL A 156 1.83 -12.86 7.99
CA VAL A 156 1.38 -12.84 9.39
C VAL A 156 2.44 -13.50 10.25
N GLN A 157 2.99 -12.76 11.21
CA GLN A 157 3.89 -13.32 12.20
C GLN A 157 3.10 -14.18 13.20
N LEU A 158 3.29 -15.50 13.15
CA LEU A 158 2.61 -16.44 14.04
C LEU A 158 3.30 -16.61 15.40
N GLN A 159 4.62 -16.39 15.46
CA GLN A 159 5.44 -16.64 16.65
C GLN A 159 6.72 -15.80 16.64
N GLY A 160 7.37 -15.70 17.80
CA GLY A 160 8.66 -15.03 17.97
C GLY A 160 8.53 -13.59 18.48
N LYS A 161 9.68 -12.95 18.68
CA LYS A 161 9.76 -11.52 19.01
C LYS A 161 9.47 -10.67 17.77
N GLU A 162 9.11 -9.42 17.98
CA GLU A 162 8.94 -8.43 16.91
C GLU A 162 10.13 -8.41 15.95
N LEU A 163 9.91 -8.36 14.64
CA LEU A 163 10.97 -8.35 13.64
C LEU A 163 11.84 -7.08 13.72
N SER A 164 13.15 -7.21 13.48
CA SER A 164 14.02 -6.05 13.23
C SER A 164 13.99 -5.66 11.75
N TYR A 165 14.55 -4.49 11.43
CA TYR A 165 14.79 -4.08 10.04
C TYR A 165 15.53 -5.15 9.23
N ASN A 166 16.65 -5.67 9.77
CA ASN A 166 17.44 -6.71 9.10
C ASN A 166 16.66 -8.02 8.96
N ASN A 167 15.80 -8.38 9.92
CA ASN A 167 14.97 -9.58 9.77
C ASN A 167 13.99 -9.45 8.60
N ILE A 168 13.41 -8.27 8.39
CA ILE A 168 12.51 -8.01 7.26
C ILE A 168 13.31 -8.06 5.95
N ALA A 169 14.47 -7.40 5.89
CA ALA A 169 15.31 -7.40 4.70
C ALA A 169 15.81 -8.81 4.31
N ASP A 170 16.28 -9.59 5.30
CA ASP A 170 16.73 -10.97 5.07
C ASP A 170 15.56 -11.89 4.66
N ALA A 171 14.39 -11.72 5.28
CA ALA A 171 13.20 -12.48 4.94
C ALA A 171 12.71 -12.17 3.52
N ASP A 172 12.74 -10.89 3.11
CA ASP A 172 12.34 -10.48 1.77
C ASP A 172 13.28 -11.07 0.70
N ALA A 173 14.60 -10.97 0.93
CA ALA A 173 15.60 -11.58 0.05
C ALA A 173 15.44 -13.11 -0.07
N ALA A 174 15.21 -13.81 1.05
CA ALA A 174 14.98 -15.25 1.03
C ALA A 174 13.67 -15.61 0.30
N TRP A 175 12.62 -14.82 0.52
CA TRP A 175 11.29 -15.03 -0.03
C TRP A 175 11.23 -14.78 -1.54
N GLU A 176 11.80 -13.68 -2.03
CA GLU A 176 11.86 -13.40 -3.47
C GLU A 176 12.75 -14.42 -4.20
N CYS A 177 13.85 -14.85 -3.58
CA CYS A 177 14.71 -15.87 -4.16
C CYS A 177 14.01 -17.23 -4.26
N VAL A 178 13.34 -17.70 -3.20
CA VAL A 178 12.71 -19.03 -3.21
C VAL A 178 11.54 -19.10 -4.19
N LYS A 179 10.83 -17.98 -4.42
CA LYS A 179 9.74 -17.88 -5.41
C LYS A 179 10.20 -18.03 -6.86
N SER A 180 11.50 -17.94 -7.14
CA SER A 180 12.05 -18.13 -8.49
C SER A 180 12.13 -19.60 -8.91
N PHE A 181 11.77 -20.54 -8.03
CA PHE A 181 11.82 -21.99 -8.29
C PHE A 181 10.41 -22.59 -8.33
N GLU A 182 10.15 -23.46 -9.31
CA GLU A 182 8.89 -24.22 -9.39
C GLU A 182 8.92 -25.50 -8.52
N ALA A 183 10.11 -26.06 -8.30
CA ALA A 183 10.30 -27.24 -7.45
C ALA A 183 10.41 -26.86 -5.96
N PRO A 184 10.17 -27.78 -5.01
CA PRO A 184 10.43 -27.53 -3.60
C PRO A 184 11.85 -27.03 -3.38
N ALA A 185 11.97 -25.81 -2.85
CA ALA A 185 13.23 -25.09 -2.70
C ALA A 185 13.39 -24.53 -1.29
N CYS A 186 14.64 -24.33 -0.87
CA CYS A 186 15.00 -23.66 0.37
C CYS A 186 16.12 -22.65 0.08
N VAL A 187 15.96 -21.45 0.62
CA VAL A 187 16.93 -20.36 0.56
C VAL A 187 17.22 -19.92 2.00
N ILE A 188 18.50 -19.91 2.37
CA ILE A 188 19.00 -19.44 3.67
C ILE A 188 19.79 -18.17 3.40
N VAL A 189 19.43 -17.08 4.08
CA VAL A 189 20.01 -15.74 3.89
C VAL A 189 20.61 -15.25 5.20
N LYS A 190 21.75 -14.56 5.10
CA LYS A 190 22.35 -13.79 6.18
C LYS A 190 22.88 -12.46 5.66
N HIS A 191 22.46 -11.35 6.25
CA HIS A 191 22.86 -10.01 5.83
C HIS A 191 22.63 -9.76 4.34
N ALA A 192 21.41 -10.05 3.88
CA ALA A 192 20.93 -9.97 2.49
C ALA A 192 21.65 -10.88 1.48
N ASN A 193 22.58 -11.75 1.92
CA ASN A 193 23.33 -12.66 1.06
C ASN A 193 22.86 -14.11 1.25
N PRO A 194 22.52 -14.84 0.18
CA PRO A 194 22.24 -16.27 0.28
C PRO A 194 23.49 -17.05 0.70
N CYS A 195 23.43 -17.75 1.82
CA CYS A 195 24.49 -18.68 2.27
C CYS A 195 24.16 -20.14 1.91
N GLY A 196 22.92 -20.44 1.53
CA GLY A 196 22.52 -21.76 1.05
C GLY A 196 21.28 -21.67 0.17
N VAL A 197 21.32 -22.33 -1.00
CA VAL A 197 20.18 -22.43 -1.93
C VAL A 197 20.14 -23.84 -2.47
N ALA A 198 18.99 -24.52 -2.34
CA ALA A 198 18.83 -25.85 -2.91
C ALA A 198 17.39 -26.17 -3.28
N VAL A 199 17.26 -27.06 -4.26
CA VAL A 199 16.01 -27.74 -4.63
C VAL A 199 16.03 -29.19 -4.14
N GLY A 200 14.86 -29.72 -3.77
CA GLY A 200 14.68 -31.08 -3.27
C GLY A 200 13.35 -31.67 -3.72
N LYS A 201 13.12 -32.96 -3.42
CA LYS A 201 11.81 -33.58 -3.68
C LYS A 201 10.72 -33.08 -2.74
N ASP A 202 11.13 -32.58 -1.57
CA ASP A 202 10.28 -32.04 -0.51
C ASP A 202 11.05 -30.95 0.27
N ALA A 203 10.35 -30.25 1.16
CA ALA A 203 10.92 -29.15 1.93
C ALA A 203 12.07 -29.60 2.86
N HIS A 204 12.01 -30.82 3.39
CA HIS A 204 13.04 -31.35 4.29
C HIS A 204 14.35 -31.60 3.53
N GLU A 205 14.28 -32.24 2.36
CA GLU A 205 15.46 -32.46 1.53
C GLU A 205 16.05 -31.14 1.02
N ALA A 206 15.21 -30.19 0.60
CA ALA A 206 15.67 -28.88 0.14
C ALA A 206 16.41 -28.14 1.26
N TYR A 207 15.87 -28.12 2.48
CA TYR A 207 16.53 -27.52 3.64
C TYR A 207 17.87 -28.21 3.97
N ALA A 208 17.88 -29.54 4.04
CA ALA A 208 19.07 -30.30 4.39
C ALA A 208 20.24 -30.02 3.42
N LYS A 209 19.95 -29.89 2.12
CA LYS A 209 20.93 -29.52 1.10
C LYS A 209 21.37 -28.05 1.21
N ALA A 210 20.44 -27.12 1.39
CA ALA A 210 20.76 -25.69 1.50
C ALA A 210 21.68 -25.45 2.70
N PHE A 211 21.38 -26.06 3.86
CA PHE A 211 22.18 -25.96 5.09
C PHE A 211 23.61 -26.48 4.91
N GLN A 212 23.81 -27.53 4.10
CA GLN A 212 25.14 -28.10 3.83
C GLN A 212 26.05 -27.18 3.00
N THR A 213 25.51 -26.12 2.38
CA THR A 213 26.30 -25.19 1.54
C THR A 213 27.29 -24.39 2.39
N ASP A 214 26.80 -23.78 3.48
CA ASP A 214 27.64 -23.13 4.50
C ASP A 214 26.96 -23.20 5.88
N PRO A 215 27.18 -24.30 6.63
CA PRO A 215 26.60 -24.48 7.97
C PRO A 215 27.06 -23.46 9.02
N THR A 216 28.16 -22.74 8.77
CA THR A 216 28.69 -21.75 9.73
C THR A 216 27.95 -20.42 9.60
N SER A 217 27.55 -20.08 8.37
CA SER A 217 26.77 -18.88 8.10
C SER A 217 25.27 -19.07 8.27
N ALA A 218 24.76 -20.28 8.05
CA ALA A 218 23.34 -20.64 8.15
C ALA A 218 22.77 -20.59 9.59
#